data_AF-A0A1H9M4D5-F1
#
_entry.id   AF-A0A1H9M4D5-F1
#
_cell.length_a   1.000
_cell.length_b   1.000
_cell.length_c   1.000
_cell.angle_alpha   90.00
_cell.angle_beta   90.00
_cell.angle_gamma   90.00
#
_symmetry.space_group_name_H-M   'P 1'
#
loop_
_entity.id
_entity.type
_entity.pdbx_description
1 polymer ?
#
loop_
_entity_poly.entity_id
_entity_poly.type
_entity_poly.pdbx_seq_one_letter_code
_entity_poly.pdbx_strand_id
1 'polypeptide(L)'
;MNQFLFLFLLALFPVTVFGQQDFLLEAESFPTPGGWLTDQQFVEQMGSSYLIAHGSGQPVQDASAEIKLSEKGLYHVWARTKNWVPGNWEAPGRFLIEINGKSLSNELGLSPGWGWEYAGSIKNRGKTLRISLRDLTGFDGRCDAIYFSQDREAVLPDGGEALAEWRKEKDGSPEAPETNKAYDLVVTGGGISGCAAAMAAAERGLRVALIHDRPVLGGNASSEIRVHTLGIYGKFARLLKLIDTEKYPNGHPDAIKDQQKRDDNMASFPNIDLYLNWRAYDAVSADNQIRHVDARHTRTNERIRFSAPLYVDATGDGWIGYWAGAEFSYGRESVDTYGEEWDKWGEVWSPEEADNAVMGSSILFQTRVAEKPVAFPEVPWAAPVAGEHAAVAGEWYWEFTRDDLHQIDDAEEIRDHLLRAIYGSYANAKKLPENANYAIDWVGYLVGKRESRRLVGDHIFTFNDVRNNTPFPDSVVQEIRAVDVHYQRNLLEEDTPDFLSEALFYRNGVYFIPYRSLYSKNISNLFMAGRNFSCSHIGLGGPRVMNTCGQMGAAVGFAASLCKKYGVGPRAIYEVHLKEYMQLIEDQQETQLPEKR
;
A
#
# COMPACT_ATOMS: atom_id res chain seq x y z
N MET A 1 -2.32 30.42 81.62
CA MET A 1 -3.00 29.21 81.10
C MET A 1 -2.48 28.99 79.68
N ASN A 2 -1.74 27.89 79.50
CA ASN A 2 -1.27 27.25 78.26
C ASN A 2 -1.41 27.99 76.91
N GLN A 3 -0.31 28.07 76.14
CA GLN A 3 0.03 27.09 75.10
C GLN A 3 1.36 27.46 74.41
N PHE A 4 2.37 26.59 74.54
CA PHE A 4 3.58 26.61 73.72
C PHE A 4 3.27 25.88 72.41
N LEU A 5 3.42 26.56 71.27
CA LEU A 5 3.34 25.96 69.93
C LEU A 5 4.74 25.48 69.54
N PHE A 6 4.94 24.17 69.43
CA PHE A 6 6.13 23.56 68.84
C PHE A 6 5.99 23.58 67.31
N LEU A 7 6.82 24.35 66.61
CA LEU A 7 7.00 24.23 65.17
C LEU A 7 8.01 23.11 64.86
N PHE A 8 7.54 22.03 64.27
CA PHE A 8 8.39 21.02 63.63
C PHE A 8 8.85 21.55 62.27
N LEU A 9 10.15 21.81 62.11
CA LEU A 9 10.78 22.01 60.81
C LEU A 9 10.98 20.65 60.13
N LEU A 10 10.12 20.33 59.16
CA LEU A 10 10.33 19.22 58.22
C LEU A 10 11.36 19.66 57.18
N ALA A 11 12.56 19.09 57.25
CA ALA A 11 13.57 19.21 56.21
C ALA A 11 13.12 18.42 54.96
N LEU A 12 12.56 19.13 53.97
CA LEU A 12 12.35 18.60 52.62
C LEU A 12 13.72 18.48 51.94
N PHE A 13 14.26 17.26 51.86
CA PHE A 13 15.34 16.95 50.94
C PHE A 13 14.80 17.06 49.51
N PRO A 14 15.49 17.75 48.58
CA PRO A 14 15.17 17.64 47.17
C PRO A 14 15.48 16.21 46.74
N VAL A 15 14.43 15.44 46.47
CA VAL A 15 14.56 14.18 45.73
C VAL A 15 14.99 14.59 44.31
N THR A 16 16.28 14.49 44.03
CA THR A 16 16.76 14.44 42.65
C THR A 16 16.22 13.15 42.05
N VAL A 17 15.11 13.25 41.32
CA VAL A 17 14.69 12.20 40.40
C VAL A 17 15.81 12.06 39.38
N PHE A 18 16.61 10.99 39.48
CA PHE A 18 17.47 10.58 38.38
C PHE A 18 16.51 10.27 37.22
N GLY A 19 16.54 11.10 36.18
CA GLY A 19 15.69 10.92 35.02
C GLY A 19 16.05 9.59 34.36
N GLN A 20 15.18 8.59 34.50
CA GLN A 20 15.26 7.36 33.74
C GLN A 20 15.17 7.72 32.26
N GLN A 21 16.22 7.46 31.49
CA GLN A 21 16.19 7.73 30.05
C GLN A 21 16.04 6.44 29.26
N ASP A 22 14.85 6.31 28.69
CA ASP A 22 14.51 5.30 27.70
C ASP A 22 14.93 5.75 26.30
N PHE A 23 15.08 4.81 25.37
CA PHE A 23 15.37 5.10 23.96
C PHE A 23 14.56 4.17 23.04
N LEU A 24 13.79 4.77 22.14
CA LEU A 24 13.05 4.07 21.09
C LEU A 24 13.81 4.20 19.77
N LEU A 25 14.13 3.07 19.14
CA LEU A 25 14.73 2.99 17.81
C LEU A 25 13.70 2.39 16.86
N GLU A 26 13.19 3.21 15.95
CA GLU A 26 12.28 2.76 14.89
C GLU A 26 13.07 1.95 13.84
N ALA A 27 12.64 0.74 13.51
CA ALA A 27 13.40 -0.17 12.67
C ALA A 27 13.49 0.34 11.23
N GLU A 28 12.44 0.97 10.72
CA GLU A 28 12.42 1.60 9.40
C GLU A 28 13.47 2.71 9.26
N SER A 29 13.93 3.29 10.38
CA SER A 29 14.96 4.34 10.40
C SER A 29 16.39 3.82 10.23
N PHE A 30 16.58 2.50 10.13
CA PHE A 30 17.91 1.90 9.98
C PHE A 30 18.59 2.42 8.70
N PRO A 31 19.77 3.06 8.80
CA PRO A 31 20.45 3.63 7.64
C PRO A 31 21.00 2.55 6.70
N THR A 32 21.28 1.35 7.22
CA THR A 32 21.72 0.19 6.44
C THR A 32 20.69 -0.92 6.60
N PRO A 33 19.74 -1.09 5.67
CA PRO A 33 18.73 -2.14 5.76
C PRO A 33 19.30 -3.55 5.49
N GLY A 34 20.51 -3.66 4.92
CA GLY A 34 21.09 -4.95 4.53
C GLY A 34 20.24 -5.57 3.43
N GLY A 35 19.67 -6.75 3.70
CA GLY A 35 18.66 -7.40 2.85
C GLY A 35 17.24 -7.35 3.43
N TRP A 36 17.02 -6.63 4.53
CA TRP A 36 15.68 -6.34 5.02
C TRP A 36 15.01 -5.30 4.14
N LEU A 37 13.70 -5.41 3.99
CA LEU A 37 12.89 -4.48 3.20
C LEU A 37 11.98 -3.67 4.12
N THR A 38 11.67 -2.44 3.73
CA THR A 38 10.66 -1.63 4.45
C THR A 38 9.28 -1.97 3.92
N ASP A 39 8.35 -2.25 4.83
CA ASP A 39 6.94 -2.36 4.54
C ASP A 39 6.15 -1.22 5.20
N GLN A 40 5.26 -0.62 4.43
CA GLN A 40 4.40 0.49 4.82
C GLN A 40 2.95 0.28 4.42
N GLN A 41 2.57 -0.88 3.87
CA GLN A 41 1.21 -1.10 3.37
C GLN A 41 0.15 -1.16 4.47
N PHE A 42 0.57 -1.46 5.71
CA PHE A 42 -0.34 -1.73 6.84
C PHE A 42 -0.17 -0.73 7.99
N VAL A 43 0.42 0.45 7.73
CA VAL A 43 0.74 1.44 8.77
C VAL A 43 -0.49 1.86 9.57
N GLU A 44 -1.67 1.94 8.95
CA GLU A 44 -2.90 2.34 9.62
C GLU A 44 -3.36 1.30 10.66
N GLN A 45 -3.14 0.02 10.39
CA GLN A 45 -3.42 -1.07 11.32
C GLN A 45 -2.30 -1.23 12.36
N MET A 46 -1.05 -0.97 11.93
CA MET A 46 0.17 -1.25 12.69
C MET A 46 0.64 -0.13 13.61
N GLY A 47 0.32 1.11 13.25
CA GLY A 47 0.85 2.35 13.82
C GLY A 47 2.15 2.84 13.15
N SER A 48 2.82 2.01 12.37
CA SER A 48 4.18 2.27 11.87
C SER A 48 4.56 1.44 10.65
N SER A 49 5.61 1.88 9.96
CA SER A 49 6.34 1.05 9.00
C SER A 49 7.22 0.06 9.77
N TYR A 50 7.64 -1.02 9.13
CA TYR A 50 8.52 -2.00 9.76
C TYR A 50 9.48 -2.61 8.75
N LEU A 51 10.52 -3.27 9.26
CA LEU A 51 11.44 -4.06 8.45
C LEU A 51 11.00 -5.52 8.37
N ILE A 52 11.10 -6.11 7.18
CA ILE A 52 10.80 -7.51 6.89
C ILE A 52 11.98 -8.24 6.21
N ALA A 53 12.34 -9.42 6.71
CA ALA A 53 13.41 -10.26 6.18
C ALA A 53 12.90 -11.23 5.10
N HIS A 54 12.66 -10.72 3.89
CA HIS A 54 12.04 -11.46 2.79
C HIS A 54 13.05 -12.23 1.92
N GLY A 55 13.68 -13.26 2.50
CA GLY A 55 14.77 -14.02 1.86
C GLY A 55 14.37 -15.29 1.11
N SER A 56 13.07 -15.63 1.09
CA SER A 56 12.54 -16.87 0.50
C SER A 56 13.24 -18.16 0.98
N GLY A 57 13.51 -18.24 2.28
CA GLY A 57 14.16 -19.39 2.92
C GLY A 57 15.68 -19.35 2.92
N GLN A 58 16.28 -18.22 2.57
CA GLN A 58 17.70 -17.91 2.78
C GLN A 58 17.83 -16.68 3.68
N PRO A 59 18.56 -16.75 4.80
CA PRO A 59 18.74 -15.59 5.67
C PRO A 59 19.27 -14.36 4.90
N VAL A 60 18.64 -13.21 5.10
CA VAL A 60 19.05 -11.96 4.46
C VAL A 60 20.22 -11.32 5.20
N GLN A 61 20.94 -10.42 4.51
CA GLN A 61 22.00 -9.63 5.15
C GLN A 61 21.42 -8.75 6.26
N ASP A 62 22.12 -8.68 7.40
CA ASP A 62 21.69 -7.92 8.57
C ASP A 62 21.39 -6.44 8.27
N ALA A 63 20.26 -5.96 8.78
CA ALA A 63 20.03 -4.53 8.93
C ALA A 63 20.86 -4.01 10.10
N SER A 64 21.40 -2.79 10.03
CA SER A 64 22.10 -2.19 11.16
C SER A 64 21.92 -0.67 11.28
N ALA A 65 22.01 -0.22 12.53
CA ALA A 65 21.98 1.18 12.95
C ALA A 65 23.01 1.43 14.06
N GLU A 66 23.46 2.68 14.20
CA GLU A 66 24.28 3.11 15.32
C GLU A 66 23.49 4.06 16.21
N ILE A 67 23.49 3.78 17.52
CA ILE A 67 22.81 4.60 18.50
C ILE A 67 23.77 5.03 19.61
N LYS A 68 23.40 6.08 20.34
CA LYS A 68 24.11 6.52 21.52
C LYS A 68 23.13 6.71 22.66
N LEU A 69 23.18 5.80 23.63
CA LEU A 69 22.47 5.96 24.89
C LEU A 69 23.21 6.98 25.77
N SER A 70 22.48 7.97 26.27
CA SER A 70 22.98 9.11 27.04
C SER A 70 23.59 8.70 28.39
N GLU A 71 22.95 7.76 29.09
CA GLU A 71 23.35 7.34 30.43
C GLU A 71 24.06 5.99 30.44
N LYS A 72 25.07 5.86 31.31
CA LYS A 72 25.72 4.56 31.56
C LYS A 72 24.84 3.74 32.49
N GLY A 73 24.67 2.45 32.20
CA GLY A 73 23.78 1.61 32.99
C GLY A 73 23.58 0.23 32.39
N LEU A 74 22.80 -0.60 33.07
CA LEU A 74 22.24 -1.81 32.48
C LEU A 74 20.96 -1.40 31.75
N TYR A 75 20.86 -1.73 30.46
CA TYR A 75 19.66 -1.55 29.66
C TYR A 75 19.07 -2.90 29.33
N HIS A 76 17.77 -3.00 29.51
CA HIS A 76 16.89 -4.04 29.03
C HIS A 76 16.42 -3.67 27.62
N VAL A 77 16.36 -4.66 26.74
CA VAL A 77 16.09 -4.46 25.31
C VAL A 77 14.89 -5.29 24.89
N TRP A 78 13.94 -4.67 24.22
CA TRP A 78 12.78 -5.31 23.60
C TRP A 78 12.72 -5.00 22.12
N ALA A 79 12.10 -5.90 21.36
CA ALA A 79 11.71 -5.64 19.98
C ALA A 79 10.20 -5.77 19.84
N ARG A 80 9.55 -4.82 19.15
CA ARG A 80 8.18 -5.01 18.69
C ARG A 80 8.19 -5.85 17.42
N THR A 81 7.56 -7.01 17.48
CA THR A 81 7.63 -8.07 16.46
C THR A 81 6.35 -8.93 16.51
N LYS A 82 6.22 -9.87 15.56
CA LYS A 82 5.22 -10.93 15.57
C LYS A 82 5.79 -12.23 15.01
N ASN A 83 5.29 -13.35 15.51
CA ASN A 83 5.23 -14.58 14.75
C ASN A 83 4.08 -14.48 13.76
N TRP A 84 4.41 -14.39 12.47
CA TRP A 84 3.43 -14.23 11.41
C TRP A 84 2.71 -15.53 11.01
N VAL A 85 3.18 -16.69 11.49
CA VAL A 85 2.50 -17.99 11.34
C VAL A 85 2.51 -18.77 12.66
N PRO A 86 1.71 -18.38 13.66
CA PRO A 86 1.63 -19.13 14.90
C PRO A 86 1.08 -20.54 14.67
N GLY A 87 1.62 -21.53 15.39
CA GLY A 87 1.19 -22.92 15.30
C GLY A 87 2.14 -23.90 15.98
N ASN A 88 1.93 -25.19 15.75
CA ASN A 88 2.74 -26.26 16.34
C ASN A 88 3.97 -26.59 15.46
N TRP A 89 4.80 -25.59 15.22
CA TRP A 89 6.03 -25.64 14.42
C TRP A 89 6.97 -24.52 14.88
N GLU A 90 8.23 -24.58 14.45
CA GLU A 90 9.14 -23.46 14.66
C GLU A 90 8.66 -22.23 13.88
N ALA A 91 8.69 -21.06 14.54
CA ALA A 91 8.26 -19.82 13.93
C ALA A 91 9.11 -19.51 12.68
N PRO A 92 8.49 -19.21 11.52
CA PRO A 92 9.25 -18.92 10.31
C PRO A 92 10.00 -17.59 10.39
N GLY A 93 9.46 -16.56 11.02
CA GLY A 93 10.04 -15.21 11.04
C GLY A 93 11.04 -14.94 12.16
N ARG A 94 11.90 -15.90 12.52
CA ARG A 94 12.82 -15.75 13.66
C ARG A 94 14.04 -14.87 13.33
N PHE A 95 14.44 -14.05 14.29
CA PHE A 95 15.67 -13.24 14.20
C PHE A 95 16.28 -12.99 15.58
N LEU A 96 17.50 -12.45 15.59
CA LEU A 96 18.22 -12.00 16.78
C LEU A 96 18.54 -10.51 16.68
N ILE A 97 18.60 -9.84 17.84
CA ILE A 97 19.29 -8.55 17.97
C ILE A 97 20.73 -8.80 18.37
N GLU A 98 21.66 -8.21 17.63
CA GLU A 98 23.08 -8.17 18.01
C GLU A 98 23.50 -6.75 18.39
N ILE A 99 24.26 -6.62 19.48
CA ILE A 99 24.85 -5.35 19.91
C ILE A 99 26.37 -5.46 19.90
N ASN A 100 27.03 -4.67 19.06
CA ASN A 100 28.48 -4.71 18.82
C ASN A 100 28.97 -6.12 18.42
N GLY A 101 28.20 -6.81 17.58
CA GLY A 101 28.50 -8.16 17.08
C GLY A 101 28.31 -9.28 18.12
N LYS A 102 27.57 -9.02 19.20
CA LYS A 102 27.18 -10.04 20.18
C LYS A 102 25.67 -10.14 20.25
N SER A 103 25.14 -11.33 20.00
CA SER A 103 23.71 -11.60 20.12
C SER A 103 23.22 -11.42 21.55
N LEU A 104 22.03 -10.84 21.69
CA LEU A 104 21.30 -10.86 22.95
C LEU A 104 20.76 -12.27 23.25
N SER A 105 20.21 -12.46 24.44
CA SER A 105 19.95 -13.81 24.99
C SER A 105 18.79 -14.56 24.34
N ASN A 106 17.84 -13.84 23.73
CA ASN A 106 16.59 -14.42 23.26
C ASN A 106 16.41 -14.23 21.74
N GLU A 107 15.93 -15.28 21.09
CA GLU A 107 15.35 -15.21 19.74
C GLU A 107 14.00 -14.47 19.78
N LEU A 108 13.69 -13.81 18.67
CA LEU A 108 12.52 -12.95 18.52
C LEU A 108 11.65 -13.43 17.34
N GLY A 109 10.40 -12.94 17.27
CA GLY A 109 9.41 -13.32 16.28
C GLY A 109 8.66 -14.60 16.67
N LEU A 110 8.35 -14.78 17.95
CA LEU A 110 7.81 -16.03 18.50
C LEU A 110 6.35 -15.95 18.94
N SER A 111 5.88 -14.77 19.31
CA SER A 111 4.57 -14.50 19.90
C SER A 111 3.53 -14.20 18.81
N PRO A 112 2.29 -14.70 18.94
CA PRO A 112 1.24 -14.39 17.99
C PRO A 112 0.83 -12.91 18.10
N GLY A 113 0.53 -12.29 16.95
CA GLY A 113 0.18 -10.87 16.90
C GLY A 113 1.38 -9.95 17.15
N TRP A 114 1.18 -8.66 16.90
CA TRP A 114 2.21 -7.67 17.14
C TRP A 114 2.29 -7.30 18.61
N GLY A 115 3.49 -7.40 19.19
CA GLY A 115 3.74 -7.08 20.58
C GLY A 115 5.23 -7.02 20.90
N TRP A 116 5.54 -6.73 22.16
CA TRP A 116 6.92 -6.55 22.61
C TRP A 116 7.54 -7.83 23.14
N GLU A 117 8.64 -8.26 22.52
CA GLU A 117 9.42 -9.42 22.96
C GLU A 117 10.75 -8.98 23.58
N TYR A 118 11.04 -9.51 24.77
CA TYR A 118 12.29 -9.21 25.46
C TYR A 118 13.47 -9.90 24.77
N ALA A 119 14.39 -9.12 24.23
CA ALA A 119 15.57 -9.60 23.51
C ALA A 119 16.73 -9.96 24.45
N GLY A 120 16.86 -9.23 25.57
CA GLY A 120 17.93 -9.42 26.53
C GLY A 120 18.38 -8.12 27.19
N SER A 121 19.62 -8.07 27.68
CA SER A 121 20.16 -6.88 28.32
C SER A 121 21.60 -6.58 27.90
N ILE A 122 21.99 -5.30 27.99
CA ILE A 122 23.32 -4.81 27.66
C ILE A 122 23.78 -3.78 28.68
N LYS A 123 25.06 -3.85 29.07
CA LYS A 123 25.67 -2.81 29.90
C LYS A 123 26.23 -1.68 29.03
N ASN A 124 25.52 -0.55 28.96
CA ASN A 124 26.03 0.64 28.30
C ASN A 124 27.20 1.25 29.09
N ARG A 125 28.31 1.52 28.39
CA ARG A 125 29.50 2.15 28.95
C ARG A 125 29.71 3.60 28.46
N GLY A 126 28.71 4.18 27.80
CA GLY A 126 28.74 5.52 27.21
C GLY A 126 29.45 5.56 25.85
N LYS A 127 29.47 4.43 25.14
CA LYS A 127 30.01 4.31 23.78
C LYS A 127 28.85 4.20 22.78
N THR A 128 29.10 4.55 21.53
CA THR A 128 28.20 4.21 20.43
C THR A 128 27.98 2.71 20.40
N LEU A 129 26.72 2.30 20.25
CA LEU A 129 26.31 0.91 20.12
C LEU A 129 25.90 0.67 18.68
N ARG A 130 26.52 -0.33 18.04
CA ARG A 130 26.05 -0.85 16.75
C ARG A 130 24.99 -1.91 17.01
N ILE A 131 23.78 -1.66 16.55
CA ILE A 131 22.63 -2.56 16.63
C ILE A 131 22.46 -3.23 15.27
N SER A 132 22.27 -4.55 15.26
CA SER A 132 21.98 -5.31 14.05
C SER A 132 20.76 -6.23 14.24
N LEU A 133 19.95 -6.37 13.18
CA LEU A 133 18.91 -7.39 13.07
C LEU A 133 19.44 -8.55 12.24
N ARG A 134 19.64 -9.70 12.87
CA ARG A 134 20.16 -10.90 12.22
C ARG A 134 19.03 -11.88 11.95
N ASP A 135 18.68 -12.02 10.69
CA ASP A 135 17.72 -13.02 10.22
C ASP A 135 18.28 -14.44 10.40
N LEU A 136 17.42 -15.36 10.86
CA LEU A 136 17.80 -16.75 11.10
C LEU A 136 17.25 -17.71 10.05
N THR A 137 16.26 -17.30 9.25
CA THR A 137 15.44 -18.23 8.47
C THR A 137 15.25 -17.83 7.01
N GLY A 138 15.24 -16.53 6.70
CA GLY A 138 14.84 -16.04 5.38
C GLY A 138 13.33 -16.05 5.13
N PHE A 139 12.50 -16.25 6.15
CA PHE A 139 11.03 -16.31 6.03
C PHE A 139 10.34 -15.21 6.84
N ASP A 140 10.54 -13.97 6.40
CA ASP A 140 9.70 -12.83 6.76
C ASP A 140 9.71 -12.49 8.25
N GLY A 141 10.89 -12.57 8.88
CA GLY A 141 11.08 -12.00 10.22
C GLY A 141 10.77 -10.51 10.21
N ARG A 142 10.08 -10.02 11.25
CA ARG A 142 9.55 -8.65 11.29
C ARG A 142 10.07 -7.90 12.49
N CYS A 143 10.54 -6.68 12.28
CA CYS A 143 10.91 -5.80 13.36
C CYS A 143 10.38 -4.41 13.07
N ASP A 144 9.53 -3.93 13.98
CA ASP A 144 8.94 -2.61 13.93
C ASP A 144 9.78 -1.59 14.70
N ALA A 145 10.10 -1.90 15.97
CA ALA A 145 10.91 -1.01 16.79
C ALA A 145 11.74 -1.79 17.81
N ILE A 146 12.82 -1.16 18.29
CA ILE A 146 13.66 -1.66 19.38
C ILE A 146 13.64 -0.64 20.52
N TYR A 147 13.27 -1.10 21.72
CA TYR A 147 13.18 -0.26 22.90
C TYR A 147 14.27 -0.60 23.91
N PHE A 148 14.94 0.42 24.44
CA PHE A 148 15.95 0.32 25.47
C PHE A 148 15.44 1.03 26.72
N SER A 149 15.37 0.33 27.86
CA SER A 149 15.03 0.93 29.15
C SER A 149 15.93 0.41 30.26
N GLN A 150 16.18 1.23 31.29
CA GLN A 150 16.82 0.78 32.52
C GLN A 150 15.84 0.05 33.46
N ASP A 151 14.53 0.19 33.24
CA ASP A 151 13.50 -0.53 33.97
C ASP A 151 13.10 -1.80 33.22
N ARG A 152 13.32 -2.96 33.85
CA ARG A 152 12.94 -4.27 33.31
C ARG A 152 11.43 -4.46 33.24
N GLU A 153 10.67 -3.78 34.09
CA GLU A 153 9.22 -3.93 34.20
C GLU A 153 8.49 -2.80 33.46
N ALA A 154 9.15 -2.19 32.47
CA ALA A 154 8.57 -1.14 31.63
C ALA A 154 7.27 -1.63 30.98
N VAL A 155 6.20 -0.83 31.12
CA VAL A 155 4.90 -1.12 30.51
C VAL A 155 4.94 -0.66 29.05
N LEU A 156 4.79 -1.62 28.13
CA LEU A 156 4.86 -1.38 26.70
C LEU A 156 3.50 -1.69 26.05
N PRO A 157 2.85 -0.72 25.39
CA PRO A 157 1.60 -0.98 24.70
C PRO A 157 1.83 -1.75 23.40
N ASP A 158 1.00 -2.75 23.11
CA ASP A 158 1.15 -3.61 21.93
C ASP A 158 0.60 -2.97 20.63
N GLY A 159 -0.37 -2.06 20.72
CA GLY A 159 -1.01 -1.46 19.54
C GLY A 159 -2.05 -0.38 19.84
N GLY A 160 -2.72 0.08 18.79
CA GLY A 160 -3.82 1.04 18.85
C GLY A 160 -3.42 2.44 19.35
N GLU A 161 -4.41 3.16 19.90
CA GLU A 161 -4.24 4.52 20.42
C GLU A 161 -3.17 4.59 21.52
N ALA A 162 -3.13 3.60 22.43
CA ALA A 162 -2.13 3.54 23.49
C ALA A 162 -0.70 3.46 22.95
N LEU A 163 -0.46 2.71 21.86
CA LEU A 163 0.86 2.68 21.21
C LEU A 163 1.17 4.01 20.52
N ALA A 164 0.20 4.63 19.86
CA ALA A 164 0.38 5.92 19.19
C ALA A 164 0.74 7.03 20.20
N GLU A 165 0.04 7.09 21.34
CA GLU A 165 0.31 8.04 22.42
C GLU A 165 1.68 7.79 23.06
N TRP A 166 2.02 6.53 23.34
CA TRP A 166 3.32 6.17 23.90
C TRP A 166 4.48 6.53 22.95
N ARG A 167 4.33 6.26 21.64
CA ARG A 167 5.33 6.67 20.64
C ARG A 167 5.47 8.19 20.57
N LYS A 168 4.35 8.92 20.61
CA LYS A 168 4.34 10.40 20.64
C LYS A 168 5.08 10.93 21.88
N GLU A 169 4.89 10.30 23.04
CA GLU A 169 5.63 10.63 24.27
C GLU A 169 7.15 10.41 24.10
N LYS A 170 7.56 9.28 23.49
CA LYS A 170 8.99 8.94 23.32
C LYS A 170 9.69 9.77 22.23
N ASP A 171 9.00 10.11 21.14
CA ASP A 171 9.52 10.93 20.05
C ASP A 171 9.58 12.42 20.44
N GLY A 172 8.60 12.88 21.25
CA GLY A 172 8.54 14.28 21.71
C GLY A 172 8.26 15.29 20.59
N SER A 173 7.84 14.83 19.42
CA SER A 173 7.58 15.69 18.26
C SER A 173 6.26 16.45 18.39
N PRO A 174 6.14 17.65 17.79
CA PRO A 174 4.95 18.49 17.93
C PRO A 174 3.71 17.82 17.35
N GLU A 175 2.52 18.23 17.80
CA GLU A 175 1.28 17.60 17.36
C GLU A 175 1.04 17.78 15.85
N ALA A 176 1.22 18.99 15.33
CA ALA A 176 1.12 19.28 13.90
C ALA A 176 2.49 19.22 13.20
N PRO A 177 2.53 18.92 11.90
CA PRO A 177 3.76 19.08 11.11
C PRO A 177 4.29 20.51 11.17
N GLU A 178 5.59 20.67 11.38
CA GLU A 178 6.24 22.00 11.41
C GLU A 178 6.38 22.61 10.01
N THR A 179 6.56 21.76 9.00
CA THR A 179 6.74 22.19 7.61
C THR A 179 5.40 22.20 6.88
N ASN A 180 5.05 23.35 6.28
CA ASN A 180 3.89 23.48 5.40
C ASN A 180 4.34 23.83 3.98
N LYS A 181 3.78 23.15 2.97
CA LYS A 181 4.02 23.41 1.56
C LYS A 181 2.71 23.61 0.80
N ALA A 182 2.67 24.69 0.02
CA ALA A 182 1.52 25.06 -0.80
C ALA A 182 1.74 24.73 -2.28
N TYR A 183 0.71 24.18 -2.92
CA TYR A 183 0.69 23.76 -4.32
C TYR A 183 -0.60 24.20 -5.01
N ASP A 184 -0.66 24.12 -6.33
CA ASP A 184 -1.91 24.28 -7.09
C ASP A 184 -2.73 22.99 -7.06
N LEU A 185 -2.05 21.84 -7.00
CA LEU A 185 -2.64 20.51 -6.96
C LEU A 185 -1.81 19.59 -6.07
N VAL A 186 -2.45 18.85 -5.17
CA VAL A 186 -1.84 17.75 -4.43
C VAL A 186 -2.41 16.44 -4.98
N VAL A 187 -1.53 15.56 -5.47
CA VAL A 187 -1.87 14.22 -5.95
C VAL A 187 -1.27 13.22 -4.97
N THR A 188 -2.09 12.36 -4.37
CA THR A 188 -1.62 11.31 -3.47
C THR A 188 -1.79 9.95 -4.13
N GLY A 189 -0.70 9.21 -4.27
CA GLY A 189 -0.62 7.90 -4.90
C GLY A 189 0.13 7.94 -6.23
N GLY A 190 1.37 7.45 -6.24
CA GLY A 190 2.25 7.40 -7.42
C GLY A 190 1.97 6.28 -8.41
N GLY A 191 0.73 5.77 -8.50
CA GLY A 191 0.32 4.79 -9.51
C GLY A 191 0.28 5.38 -10.92
N ILE A 192 -0.09 4.56 -11.93
CA ILE A 192 -0.25 5.06 -13.31
C ILE A 192 -1.28 6.20 -13.40
N SER A 193 -2.38 6.13 -12.63
CA SER A 193 -3.38 7.22 -12.56
C SER A 193 -2.79 8.51 -11.97
N GLY A 194 -2.11 8.43 -10.82
CA GLY A 194 -1.52 9.60 -10.18
C GLY A 194 -0.40 10.24 -10.99
N CYS A 195 0.45 9.41 -11.63
CA CYS A 195 1.48 9.90 -12.56
C CYS A 195 0.83 10.66 -13.73
N ALA A 196 -0.19 10.07 -14.38
CA ALA A 196 -0.89 10.71 -15.49
C ALA A 196 -1.58 12.03 -15.07
N ALA A 197 -2.19 12.07 -13.87
CA ALA A 197 -2.79 13.28 -13.33
C ALA A 197 -1.76 14.39 -13.10
N ALA A 198 -0.62 14.04 -12.49
CA ALA A 198 0.45 15.00 -12.22
C ALA A 198 1.06 15.55 -13.52
N MET A 199 1.33 14.69 -14.51
CA MET A 199 1.85 15.11 -15.83
C MET A 199 0.85 16.03 -16.55
N ALA A 200 -0.41 15.63 -16.66
CA ALA A 200 -1.44 16.42 -17.35
C ALA A 200 -1.65 17.80 -16.71
N ALA A 201 -1.64 17.89 -15.37
CA ALA A 201 -1.71 19.16 -14.67
C ALA A 201 -0.44 20.01 -14.87
N ALA A 202 0.74 19.40 -14.77
CA ALA A 202 2.03 20.09 -14.90
C ALA A 202 2.26 20.68 -16.30
N GLU A 203 1.85 19.98 -17.37
CA GLU A 203 1.89 20.49 -18.76
C GLU A 203 1.05 21.75 -18.95
N ARG A 204 0.04 21.94 -18.10
CA ARG A 204 -0.83 23.11 -18.11
C ARG A 204 -0.35 24.21 -17.15
N GLY A 205 0.85 24.04 -16.58
CA GLY A 205 1.53 25.04 -15.77
C GLY A 205 1.18 25.01 -14.28
N LEU A 206 0.48 23.98 -13.79
CA LEU A 206 0.19 23.84 -12.36
C LEU A 206 1.45 23.37 -11.63
N ARG A 207 1.69 23.92 -10.43
CA ARG A 207 2.64 23.35 -9.47
C ARG A 207 1.99 22.17 -8.74
N VAL A 208 2.56 20.99 -8.91
CA VAL A 208 1.99 19.73 -8.40
C VAL A 208 2.89 19.14 -7.33
N ALA A 209 2.32 18.72 -6.21
CA ALA A 209 2.97 17.76 -5.32
C ALA A 209 2.45 16.36 -5.65
N LEU A 210 3.36 15.42 -5.96
CA LEU A 210 3.03 14.00 -6.10
C LEU A 210 3.58 13.24 -4.90
N ILE A 211 2.69 12.83 -3.99
CA ILE A 211 3.01 12.12 -2.75
C ILE A 211 2.89 10.61 -2.99
N HIS A 212 3.97 9.88 -2.78
CA HIS A 212 3.99 8.42 -2.89
C HIS A 212 4.74 7.78 -1.73
N ASP A 213 4.08 6.79 -1.11
CA ASP A 213 4.54 6.08 0.08
C ASP A 213 5.76 5.18 -0.15
N ARG A 214 6.05 4.83 -1.42
CA ARG A 214 7.13 3.90 -1.80
C ARG A 214 8.29 4.58 -2.53
N PRO A 215 9.46 3.91 -2.61
CA PRO A 215 10.64 4.45 -3.28
C PRO A 215 10.53 4.50 -4.81
N VAL A 216 9.55 3.83 -5.42
CA VAL A 216 9.39 3.76 -6.87
C VAL A 216 7.93 3.97 -7.31
N LEU A 217 7.73 4.67 -8.42
CA LEU A 217 6.40 4.94 -8.98
C LEU A 217 5.79 3.73 -9.70
N GLY A 218 4.49 3.77 -10.00
CA GLY A 218 3.79 2.82 -10.85
C GLY A 218 2.72 1.99 -10.14
N GLY A 219 2.61 2.04 -8.80
CA GLY A 219 1.62 1.26 -8.08
C GLY A 219 1.84 -0.24 -8.31
N ASN A 220 0.81 -0.96 -8.77
CA ASN A 220 0.91 -2.37 -9.13
C ASN A 220 1.83 -2.62 -10.36
N ALA A 221 2.08 -1.61 -11.20
CA ALA A 221 3.03 -1.66 -12.32
C ALA A 221 4.47 -1.24 -11.95
N SER A 222 4.74 -1.09 -10.66
CA SER A 222 6.11 -0.88 -10.15
C SER A 222 6.98 -2.11 -10.36
N SER A 223 8.30 -1.93 -10.34
CA SER A 223 9.27 -3.04 -10.30
C SER A 223 9.15 -3.92 -9.04
N GLU A 224 8.42 -3.47 -8.02
CA GLU A 224 8.20 -4.19 -6.76
C GLU A 224 7.01 -5.15 -6.79
N ILE A 225 5.96 -4.86 -7.58
CA ILE A 225 4.75 -5.72 -7.70
C ILE A 225 4.69 -6.39 -9.08
N ARG A 226 5.22 -5.73 -10.13
CA ARG A 226 5.47 -6.27 -11.47
C ARG A 226 4.22 -6.77 -12.22
N VAL A 227 3.09 -6.09 -12.08
CA VAL A 227 1.92 -6.30 -12.94
C VAL A 227 2.03 -5.40 -14.16
N HIS A 228 2.01 -5.97 -15.37
CA HIS A 228 2.08 -5.16 -16.58
C HIS A 228 0.78 -4.36 -16.80
N THR A 229 0.89 -3.16 -17.37
CA THR A 229 -0.26 -2.33 -17.69
C THR A 229 -1.14 -2.95 -18.75
N LEU A 230 -2.44 -3.00 -18.46
CA LEU A 230 -3.50 -3.46 -19.35
C LEU A 230 -4.50 -2.33 -19.61
N GLY A 231 -5.31 -2.52 -20.66
CA GLY A 231 -6.26 -1.53 -21.15
C GLY A 231 -5.71 -0.70 -22.31
N ILE A 232 -6.58 0.06 -22.95
CA ILE A 232 -6.18 0.96 -24.05
C ILE A 232 -5.76 2.33 -23.50
N TYR A 233 -5.10 3.14 -24.35
CA TYR A 233 -4.67 4.48 -23.96
C TYR A 233 -5.73 5.57 -24.15
N GLY A 234 -6.83 5.24 -24.84
CA GLY A 234 -7.86 6.20 -25.21
C GLY A 234 -7.29 7.43 -25.94
N LYS A 235 -7.73 8.61 -25.51
CA LYS A 235 -7.30 9.90 -26.05
C LYS A 235 -5.96 10.37 -25.48
N PHE A 236 -5.34 9.63 -24.56
CA PHE A 236 -4.17 10.08 -23.79
C PHE A 236 -2.90 9.29 -24.08
N ALA A 237 -2.79 8.67 -25.27
CA ALA A 237 -1.64 7.87 -25.67
C ALA A 237 -0.29 8.57 -25.48
N ARG A 238 -0.23 9.87 -25.78
CA ARG A 238 0.97 10.70 -25.61
C ARG A 238 1.52 10.68 -24.19
N LEU A 239 0.64 10.73 -23.17
CA LEU A 239 1.04 10.72 -21.76
C LEU A 239 1.27 9.29 -21.26
N LEU A 240 0.36 8.38 -21.58
CA LEU A 240 0.39 7.05 -21.00
C LEU A 240 1.57 6.20 -21.48
N LYS A 241 1.98 6.33 -22.74
CA LYS A 241 3.18 5.64 -23.26
C LYS A 241 4.48 6.04 -22.58
N LEU A 242 4.51 7.17 -21.86
CA LEU A 242 5.68 7.62 -21.10
C LEU A 242 5.83 6.85 -19.78
N ILE A 243 4.75 6.28 -19.26
CA ILE A 243 4.69 5.71 -17.89
C ILE A 243 4.15 4.28 -17.82
N ASP A 244 3.65 3.74 -18.94
CA ASP A 244 3.12 2.38 -19.06
C ASP A 244 4.22 1.31 -18.96
N THR A 245 3.86 0.05 -19.21
CA THR A 245 4.81 -1.05 -19.32
C THR A 245 4.71 -1.73 -20.69
N GLU A 246 5.78 -2.39 -21.10
CA GLU A 246 5.66 -3.44 -22.11
C GLU A 246 4.84 -4.63 -21.56
N LYS A 247 4.46 -5.55 -22.45
CA LYS A 247 3.70 -6.74 -22.09
C LYS A 247 4.64 -7.89 -21.76
N TYR A 248 4.96 -8.04 -20.48
CA TYR A 248 5.66 -9.20 -19.93
C TYR A 248 4.70 -10.11 -19.15
N PRO A 249 5.07 -11.39 -18.87
CA PRO A 249 4.42 -12.15 -17.81
C PRO A 249 4.45 -11.37 -16.48
N ASN A 250 3.46 -11.54 -15.61
CA ASN A 250 3.51 -10.81 -14.34
C ASN A 250 4.63 -11.37 -13.46
N GLY A 251 5.30 -10.51 -12.68
CA GLY A 251 6.49 -10.88 -11.91
C GLY A 251 7.81 -10.85 -12.67
N HIS A 252 7.79 -10.60 -13.99
CA HIS A 252 9.00 -10.64 -14.83
C HIS A 252 10.03 -9.56 -14.43
N PRO A 253 11.33 -9.89 -14.35
CA PRO A 253 12.37 -8.95 -13.90
C PRO A 253 12.55 -7.73 -14.80
N ASP A 254 12.19 -7.81 -16.09
CA ASP A 254 12.27 -6.67 -17.01
C ASP A 254 11.32 -5.51 -16.68
N ALA A 255 10.41 -5.68 -15.71
CA ALA A 255 9.64 -4.57 -15.15
C ALA A 255 10.53 -3.41 -14.64
N ILE A 256 11.82 -3.67 -14.33
CA ILE A 256 12.79 -2.63 -13.99
C ILE A 256 13.08 -1.65 -15.14
N LYS A 257 12.99 -2.09 -16.40
CA LYS A 257 13.20 -1.23 -17.57
C LYS A 257 12.05 -0.22 -17.71
N ASP A 258 10.83 -0.69 -17.51
CA ASP A 258 9.64 0.17 -17.51
C ASP A 258 9.60 1.11 -16.30
N GLN A 259 10.13 0.66 -15.15
CA GLN A 259 10.33 1.53 -13.99
C GLN A 259 11.27 2.68 -14.32
N GLN A 260 12.44 2.40 -14.91
CA GLN A 260 13.39 3.43 -15.32
C GLN A 260 12.78 4.41 -16.32
N LYS A 261 12.08 3.90 -17.35
CA LYS A 261 11.34 4.71 -18.33
C LYS A 261 10.36 5.66 -17.64
N ARG A 262 9.57 5.15 -16.69
CA ARG A 262 8.58 5.95 -15.95
C ARG A 262 9.25 7.03 -15.11
N ASP A 263 10.28 6.68 -14.36
CA ASP A 263 10.96 7.60 -13.45
C ASP A 263 11.66 8.73 -14.23
N ASP A 264 12.34 8.40 -15.33
CA ASP A 264 12.98 9.39 -16.22
C ASP A 264 11.96 10.37 -16.82
N ASN A 265 10.82 9.85 -17.29
CA ASN A 265 9.78 10.70 -17.86
C ASN A 265 9.11 11.58 -16.80
N MET A 266 8.85 11.06 -15.59
CA MET A 266 8.29 11.86 -14.49
C MET A 266 9.25 12.95 -14.03
N ALA A 267 10.55 12.65 -13.95
CA ALA A 267 11.59 13.62 -13.60
C ALA A 267 11.75 14.74 -14.65
N SER A 268 11.29 14.52 -15.89
CA SER A 268 11.36 15.53 -16.96
C SER A 268 10.38 16.71 -16.79
N PHE A 269 9.40 16.62 -15.87
CA PHE A 269 8.43 17.67 -15.60
C PHE A 269 8.88 18.58 -14.45
N PRO A 270 9.36 19.81 -14.73
CA PRO A 270 9.94 20.68 -13.71
C PRO A 270 8.93 21.25 -12.70
N ASN A 271 7.62 21.14 -12.99
CA ASN A 271 6.55 21.63 -12.13
C ASN A 271 5.96 20.54 -11.21
N ILE A 272 6.55 19.35 -11.19
CA ILE A 272 6.19 18.25 -10.29
C ILE A 272 7.25 18.15 -9.19
N ASP A 273 6.87 18.48 -7.97
CA ASP A 273 7.65 18.13 -6.79
C ASP A 273 7.29 16.69 -6.39
N LEU A 274 8.22 15.77 -6.63
CA LEU A 274 8.04 14.35 -6.38
C LEU A 274 8.49 13.98 -4.95
N TYR A 275 7.55 13.44 -4.17
CA TYR A 275 7.75 13.01 -2.79
C TYR A 275 7.66 11.47 -2.70
N LEU A 276 8.77 10.79 -3.01
CA LEU A 276 8.92 9.33 -2.82
C LEU A 276 9.27 8.99 -1.38
N ASN A 277 8.80 7.84 -0.88
CA ASN A 277 8.90 7.46 0.53
C ASN A 277 8.14 8.42 1.46
N TRP A 278 7.09 9.07 0.98
CA TRP A 278 6.21 9.93 1.78
C TRP A 278 4.80 9.35 1.80
N ARG A 279 4.37 8.88 2.97
CA ARG A 279 3.04 8.32 3.17
C ARG A 279 2.11 9.38 3.75
N ALA A 280 1.03 9.68 3.05
CA ALA A 280 -0.08 10.45 3.64
C ALA A 280 -0.69 9.65 4.79
N TYR A 281 -0.99 10.30 5.91
CA TYR A 281 -1.59 9.66 7.08
C TYR A 281 -2.84 10.40 7.60
N ASP A 282 -3.15 11.57 7.02
CA ASP A 282 -4.34 12.34 7.35
C ASP A 282 -4.76 13.23 6.18
N ALA A 283 -6.07 13.48 6.05
CA ALA A 283 -6.63 14.48 5.15
C ALA A 283 -7.77 15.23 5.85
N VAL A 284 -7.48 16.46 6.30
CA VAL A 284 -8.41 17.24 7.11
C VAL A 284 -9.32 18.07 6.23
N SER A 285 -10.63 17.92 6.41
CA SER A 285 -11.65 18.71 5.72
C SER A 285 -12.44 19.62 6.68
N ALA A 286 -12.92 20.74 6.15
CA ALA A 286 -13.84 21.64 6.83
C ALA A 286 -14.72 22.33 5.79
N ASP A 287 -16.02 22.43 6.06
CA ASP A 287 -17.04 22.94 5.12
C ASP A 287 -17.03 22.18 3.78
N ASN A 288 -16.96 20.84 3.84
CA ASN A 288 -16.94 19.97 2.66
C ASN A 288 -15.76 20.26 1.69
N GLN A 289 -14.64 20.76 2.21
CA GLN A 289 -13.41 21.01 1.46
C GLN A 289 -12.20 20.53 2.25
N ILE A 290 -11.31 19.81 1.58
CA ILE A 290 -9.99 19.45 2.13
C ILE A 290 -9.18 20.74 2.30
N ARG A 291 -8.59 20.91 3.48
CA ARG A 291 -7.72 22.04 3.84
C ARG A 291 -6.25 21.67 3.72
N HIS A 292 -5.91 20.43 4.05
CA HIS A 292 -4.57 19.88 3.88
C HIS A 292 -4.57 18.36 3.91
N VAL A 293 -3.51 17.80 3.36
CA VAL A 293 -3.10 16.41 3.55
C VAL A 293 -1.78 16.44 4.32
N ASP A 294 -1.67 15.69 5.40
CA ASP A 294 -0.42 15.54 6.12
C ASP A 294 0.26 14.23 5.71
N ALA A 295 1.57 14.27 5.47
CA ALA A 295 2.34 13.10 5.10
C ALA A 295 3.65 13.01 5.89
N ARG A 296 4.13 11.78 6.05
CA ARG A 296 5.34 11.44 6.81
C ARG A 296 6.31 10.66 5.94
N HIS A 297 7.60 10.98 6.04
CA HIS A 297 8.63 10.18 5.39
C HIS A 297 8.74 8.81 6.08
N THR A 298 8.66 7.73 5.32
CA THR A 298 8.61 6.32 5.80
C THR A 298 9.91 5.79 6.42
N ARG A 299 10.88 6.66 6.70
CA ARG A 299 12.19 6.29 7.26
C ARG A 299 12.70 7.29 8.27
N THR A 300 12.59 8.59 7.97
CA THR A 300 13.07 9.65 8.86
C THR A 300 12.00 10.14 9.83
N ASN A 301 10.74 9.74 9.65
CA ASN A 301 9.58 10.25 10.37
C ASN A 301 9.36 11.77 10.24
N GLU A 302 10.06 12.44 9.32
CA GLU A 302 9.81 13.85 8.98
C GLU A 302 8.37 14.02 8.51
N ARG A 303 7.68 15.05 8.99
CA ARG A 303 6.28 15.34 8.64
C ARG A 303 6.15 16.65 7.87
N ILE A 304 5.33 16.64 6.83
CA ILE A 304 4.99 17.81 6.03
C ILE A 304 3.47 17.90 5.88
N ARG A 305 2.95 19.12 6.01
CA ARG A 305 1.59 19.50 5.66
C ARG A 305 1.53 20.01 4.22
N PHE A 306 0.61 19.47 3.43
CA PHE A 306 0.41 19.84 2.03
C PHE A 306 -0.95 20.52 1.83
N SER A 307 -0.92 21.80 1.43
CA SER A 307 -2.12 22.59 1.15
C SER A 307 -2.25 22.91 -0.34
N ALA A 308 -3.46 22.75 -0.89
CA ALA A 308 -3.79 23.10 -2.25
C ALA A 308 -5.29 23.45 -2.37
N PRO A 309 -5.69 24.21 -3.41
CA PRO A 309 -7.11 24.40 -3.70
C PRO A 309 -7.79 23.13 -4.22
N LEU A 310 -7.03 22.16 -4.73
CA LEU A 310 -7.53 20.94 -5.36
C LEU A 310 -6.68 19.73 -4.92
N TYR A 311 -7.32 18.58 -4.76
CA TYR A 311 -6.71 17.32 -4.36
C TYR A 311 -7.13 16.20 -5.31
N VAL A 312 -6.23 15.24 -5.57
CA VAL A 312 -6.52 14.01 -6.31
C VAL A 312 -6.19 12.82 -5.42
N ASP A 313 -7.20 12.00 -5.12
CA ASP A 313 -6.99 10.69 -4.52
C ASP A 313 -6.73 9.65 -5.62
N ALA A 314 -5.47 9.26 -5.73
CA ALA A 314 -4.99 8.18 -6.60
C ALA A 314 -4.29 7.08 -5.78
N THR A 315 -4.63 6.94 -4.50
CA THR A 315 -4.01 5.95 -3.61
C THR A 315 -4.44 4.52 -3.94
N GLY A 316 -5.52 4.37 -4.70
CA GLY A 316 -6.13 3.09 -5.03
C GLY A 316 -6.95 2.49 -3.89
N ASP A 317 -6.68 2.88 -2.63
CA ASP A 317 -7.45 2.49 -1.43
C ASP A 317 -8.47 3.56 -1.00
N GLY A 318 -8.45 4.72 -1.66
CA GLY A 318 -9.37 5.83 -1.38
C GLY A 318 -9.08 6.56 -0.06
N TRP A 319 -7.84 6.50 0.44
CA TRP A 319 -7.46 7.05 1.74
C TRP A 319 -7.73 8.54 1.91
N ILE A 320 -7.44 9.36 0.91
CA ILE A 320 -7.64 10.82 1.01
C ILE A 320 -9.14 11.12 1.04
N GLY A 321 -9.93 10.45 0.19
CA GLY A 321 -11.38 10.56 0.23
C GLY A 321 -11.96 10.09 1.57
N TYR A 322 -11.53 8.93 2.05
CA TYR A 322 -11.96 8.36 3.32
C TYR A 322 -11.71 9.30 4.50
N TRP A 323 -10.47 9.77 4.67
CA TRP A 323 -10.12 10.70 5.75
C TRP A 323 -10.81 12.06 5.62
N ALA A 324 -10.99 12.55 4.39
CA ALA A 324 -11.70 13.80 4.14
C ALA A 324 -13.22 13.73 4.39
N GLY A 325 -13.79 12.53 4.60
CA GLY A 325 -15.22 12.31 4.77
C GLY A 325 -16.01 12.20 3.46
N ALA A 326 -15.36 11.82 2.36
CA ALA A 326 -16.07 11.50 1.12
C ALA A 326 -16.95 10.25 1.29
N GLU A 327 -18.15 10.27 0.70
CA GLU A 327 -18.98 9.06 0.60
C GLU A 327 -18.23 7.96 -0.17
N PHE A 328 -18.34 6.70 0.26
CA PHE A 328 -17.71 5.55 -0.39
C PHE A 328 -18.56 4.27 -0.22
N SER A 329 -18.34 3.29 -1.09
CA SER A 329 -18.81 1.91 -0.93
C SER A 329 -17.63 0.93 -0.87
N TYR A 330 -17.91 -0.28 -0.38
CA TYR A 330 -17.00 -1.42 -0.31
C TYR A 330 -17.82 -2.70 -0.46
N GLY A 331 -17.20 -3.80 -0.90
CA GLY A 331 -17.88 -5.08 -1.05
C GLY A 331 -18.64 -5.21 -2.38
N ARG A 332 -19.53 -6.21 -2.50
CA ARG A 332 -20.44 -6.37 -3.63
C ARG A 332 -21.81 -5.81 -3.27
N GLU A 333 -22.34 -4.95 -4.12
CA GLU A 333 -23.71 -4.49 -3.96
C GLU A 333 -24.72 -5.62 -4.25
N SER A 334 -25.86 -5.60 -3.55
CA SER A 334 -26.99 -6.47 -3.90
C SER A 334 -27.42 -6.23 -5.34
N VAL A 335 -27.83 -7.30 -6.02
CA VAL A 335 -28.35 -7.29 -7.39
C VAL A 335 -29.44 -6.22 -7.60
N ASP A 336 -30.26 -5.94 -6.58
CA ASP A 336 -31.35 -4.96 -6.64
C ASP A 336 -30.89 -3.49 -6.56
N THR A 337 -29.65 -3.25 -6.10
CA THR A 337 -29.12 -1.88 -5.91
C THR A 337 -29.00 -1.14 -7.24
N TYR A 338 -28.45 -1.81 -8.24
CA TYR A 338 -28.20 -1.25 -9.56
C TYR A 338 -28.77 -2.09 -10.72
N GLY A 339 -29.32 -3.29 -10.46
CA GLY A 339 -29.83 -4.19 -11.49
C GLY A 339 -28.71 -4.75 -12.37
N GLU A 340 -27.66 -5.29 -11.76
CA GLU A 340 -26.44 -5.77 -12.45
C GLU A 340 -26.41 -7.29 -12.64
N GLU A 341 -27.58 -7.93 -12.65
CA GLU A 341 -27.72 -9.38 -12.78
C GLU A 341 -27.15 -9.94 -14.09
N TRP A 342 -26.59 -11.15 -13.98
CA TRP A 342 -26.27 -11.98 -15.13
C TRP A 342 -26.64 -13.44 -14.83
N ASP A 343 -27.80 -13.88 -15.36
CA ASP A 343 -28.38 -15.22 -15.13
C ASP A 343 -27.40 -16.39 -15.27
N LYS A 344 -26.39 -16.23 -16.13
CA LYS A 344 -25.38 -17.26 -16.37
C LYS A 344 -24.57 -17.59 -15.11
N TRP A 345 -24.34 -16.61 -14.24
CA TRP A 345 -23.41 -16.71 -13.11
C TRP A 345 -24.04 -16.40 -11.75
N GLY A 346 -25.26 -15.86 -11.70
CA GLY A 346 -26.04 -15.68 -10.47
C GLY A 346 -25.26 -15.00 -9.34
N GLU A 347 -25.32 -15.57 -8.13
CA GLU A 347 -24.68 -15.11 -6.89
C GLU A 347 -23.17 -14.84 -6.99
N VAL A 348 -22.46 -15.55 -7.87
CA VAL A 348 -21.01 -15.34 -8.07
C VAL A 348 -20.76 -14.02 -8.79
N TRP A 349 -21.67 -13.61 -9.67
CA TRP A 349 -21.61 -12.33 -10.35
C TRP A 349 -22.19 -11.22 -9.49
N SER A 350 -23.46 -11.31 -9.08
CA SER A 350 -24.11 -10.31 -8.22
C SER A 350 -24.93 -11.01 -7.16
N PRO A 351 -24.65 -10.79 -5.87
CA PRO A 351 -25.37 -11.48 -4.81
C PRO A 351 -26.77 -10.89 -4.57
N GLU A 352 -27.70 -11.70 -4.08
CA GLU A 352 -29.03 -11.22 -3.65
C GLU A 352 -28.92 -10.21 -2.50
N GLU A 353 -28.06 -10.48 -1.52
CA GLU A 353 -27.78 -9.59 -0.39
C GLU A 353 -26.38 -8.98 -0.53
N ALA A 354 -26.22 -7.71 -0.17
CA ALA A 354 -24.91 -7.07 -0.22
C ALA A 354 -23.93 -7.74 0.77
N ASP A 355 -22.69 -7.90 0.35
CA ASP A 355 -21.64 -8.55 1.14
C ASP A 355 -20.30 -7.82 1.04
N ASN A 356 -19.30 -8.27 1.78
CA ASN A 356 -17.98 -7.65 1.87
C ASN A 356 -16.96 -8.28 0.92
N ALA A 357 -17.36 -9.27 0.12
CA ALA A 357 -16.49 -9.87 -0.88
C ALA A 357 -16.10 -8.82 -1.93
N VAL A 358 -14.88 -8.95 -2.44
CA VAL A 358 -14.32 -8.09 -3.49
C VAL A 358 -13.35 -8.90 -4.31
N MET A 359 -12.97 -8.40 -5.49
CA MET A 359 -11.85 -8.96 -6.25
C MET A 359 -10.58 -8.92 -5.39
N GLY A 360 -9.98 -10.08 -5.18
CA GLY A 360 -8.98 -10.30 -4.16
C GLY A 360 -7.63 -9.65 -4.46
N SER A 361 -6.78 -9.73 -3.46
CA SER A 361 -5.40 -9.31 -3.56
C SER A 361 -4.49 -10.44 -4.02
N SER A 362 -3.39 -10.10 -4.66
CA SER A 362 -2.43 -11.07 -5.20
C SER A 362 -1.02 -10.87 -4.69
N ILE A 363 -0.29 -11.98 -4.56
CA ILE A 363 1.16 -12.03 -4.48
C ILE A 363 1.63 -12.95 -5.59
N LEU A 364 2.67 -12.50 -6.29
CA LEU A 364 3.26 -13.24 -7.39
C LEU A 364 4.61 -13.82 -6.98
N PHE A 365 4.99 -14.92 -7.62
CA PHE A 365 6.33 -15.46 -7.49
C PHE A 365 6.82 -16.06 -8.80
N GLN A 366 8.13 -16.03 -8.99
CA GLN A 366 8.80 -16.54 -10.17
C GLN A 366 9.98 -17.42 -9.76
N THR A 367 10.28 -18.41 -10.59
CA THR A 367 11.46 -19.25 -10.45
C THR A 367 12.35 -19.11 -11.67
N ARG A 368 13.61 -19.50 -11.49
CA ARG A 368 14.57 -19.69 -12.57
C ARG A 368 15.06 -21.12 -12.59
N VAL A 369 15.50 -21.57 -13.76
CA VAL A 369 16.16 -22.86 -13.91
C VAL A 369 17.65 -22.70 -13.60
N ALA A 370 18.13 -23.36 -12.55
CA ALA A 370 19.54 -23.39 -12.19
C ALA A 370 20.30 -24.49 -12.95
N GLU A 371 21.63 -24.35 -13.04
CA GLU A 371 22.50 -25.36 -13.67
C GLU A 371 22.52 -26.69 -12.90
N LYS A 372 22.26 -26.66 -11.60
CA LYS A 372 22.29 -27.81 -10.69
C LYS A 372 21.04 -27.81 -9.80
N PRO A 373 20.68 -28.97 -9.23
CA PRO A 373 19.59 -29.05 -8.27
C PRO A 373 19.75 -28.06 -7.11
N VAL A 374 18.65 -27.40 -6.75
CA VAL A 374 18.58 -26.45 -5.63
C VAL A 374 17.63 -27.00 -4.58
N ALA A 375 18.11 -27.12 -3.34
CA ALA A 375 17.31 -27.54 -2.20
C ALA A 375 16.41 -26.39 -1.72
N PHE A 376 15.29 -26.74 -1.10
CA PHE A 376 14.41 -25.80 -0.41
C PHE A 376 14.11 -26.36 0.99
N PRO A 377 14.12 -25.54 2.05
CA PRO A 377 13.84 -26.01 3.40
C PRO A 377 12.40 -26.53 3.53
N GLU A 378 12.18 -27.42 4.51
CA GLU A 378 10.85 -27.85 4.90
C GLU A 378 10.06 -26.69 5.50
N VAL A 379 8.79 -26.56 5.11
CA VAL A 379 7.90 -25.45 5.51
C VAL A 379 6.59 -25.98 6.10
N PRO A 380 6.62 -26.69 7.25
CA PRO A 380 5.42 -27.30 7.83
C PRO A 380 4.32 -26.27 8.17
N TRP A 381 4.71 -25.02 8.40
CA TRP A 381 3.81 -23.88 8.66
C TRP A 381 3.01 -23.41 7.43
N ALA A 382 3.50 -23.72 6.23
CA ALA A 382 2.85 -23.41 4.96
C ALA A 382 1.91 -24.52 4.47
N ALA A 383 2.19 -25.77 4.87
CA ALA A 383 1.46 -26.96 4.42
C ALA A 383 -0.07 -26.91 4.66
N PRO A 384 -0.60 -26.36 5.77
CA PRO A 384 -2.04 -26.29 5.98
C PRO A 384 -2.80 -25.43 4.96
N VAL A 385 -2.12 -24.46 4.33
CA VAL A 385 -2.72 -23.61 3.29
C VAL A 385 -2.54 -24.26 1.93
N ALA A 386 -1.31 -24.64 1.58
CA ALA A 386 -1.00 -25.18 0.26
C ALA A 386 -1.63 -26.56 0.00
N GLY A 387 -1.91 -27.34 1.05
CA GLY A 387 -2.38 -28.72 0.91
C GLY A 387 -1.43 -29.55 0.08
N GLU A 388 -1.96 -30.21 -0.96
CA GLU A 388 -1.18 -30.97 -1.94
C GLU A 388 -0.83 -30.16 -3.21
N HIS A 389 -1.28 -28.91 -3.30
CA HIS A 389 -1.06 -28.08 -4.49
C HIS A 389 0.45 -27.89 -4.71
N ALA A 390 0.92 -28.07 -5.94
CA ALA A 390 2.32 -27.97 -6.33
C ALA A 390 2.48 -26.98 -7.48
N ALA A 391 3.36 -25.99 -7.31
CA ALA A 391 3.60 -24.98 -8.33
C ALA A 391 5.05 -24.45 -8.30
N VAL A 392 5.59 -24.15 -9.48
CA VAL A 392 6.94 -23.54 -9.64
C VAL A 392 6.88 -22.07 -10.08
N ALA A 393 5.69 -21.50 -10.29
CA ALA A 393 5.50 -20.09 -10.55
C ALA A 393 4.06 -19.69 -10.24
N GLY A 394 3.87 -18.40 -9.97
CA GLY A 394 2.56 -17.78 -9.76
C GLY A 394 2.24 -16.76 -10.84
N GLU A 395 0.96 -16.51 -11.02
CA GLU A 395 0.44 -15.57 -12.00
C GLU A 395 -0.82 -14.89 -11.43
N TRP A 396 -1.50 -14.05 -12.20
CA TRP A 396 -2.61 -13.22 -11.69
C TRP A 396 -3.67 -14.00 -10.90
N TYR A 397 -3.91 -15.28 -11.16
CA TYR A 397 -4.93 -16.07 -10.44
C TYR A 397 -4.50 -16.53 -9.03
N TRP A 398 -3.26 -16.24 -8.60
CA TRP A 398 -2.82 -16.40 -7.21
C TRP A 398 -3.33 -15.23 -6.39
N GLU A 399 -4.56 -15.38 -5.93
CA GLU A 399 -5.37 -14.30 -5.40
C GLU A 399 -6.23 -14.80 -4.26
N PHE A 400 -6.31 -14.01 -3.19
CA PHE A 400 -7.07 -14.36 -2.01
C PHE A 400 -8.04 -13.25 -1.60
N THR A 401 -9.27 -13.67 -1.31
CA THR A 401 -10.36 -12.85 -0.75
C THR A 401 -11.30 -13.78 0.01
N ARG A 402 -11.90 -13.27 1.08
CA ARG A 402 -12.90 -13.96 1.86
C ARG A 402 -13.85 -12.89 2.42
N ASP A 403 -15.12 -13.21 2.54
CA ASP A 403 -16.14 -12.22 2.91
C ASP A 403 -15.91 -11.58 4.29
N ASP A 404 -15.36 -12.34 5.23
CA ASP A 404 -14.98 -11.88 6.58
C ASP A 404 -13.61 -11.19 6.66
N LEU A 405 -12.90 -11.00 5.53
CA LEU A 405 -11.60 -10.32 5.48
C LEU A 405 -11.65 -9.05 4.62
N HIS A 406 -11.40 -7.90 5.23
CA HIS A 406 -11.34 -6.63 4.55
C HIS A 406 -9.98 -6.43 3.87
N GLN A 407 -9.94 -6.13 2.57
CA GLN A 407 -8.70 -5.99 1.77
C GLN A 407 -7.82 -4.79 2.17
N ILE A 408 -8.25 -3.98 3.13
CA ILE A 408 -7.46 -2.90 3.74
C ILE A 408 -7.05 -3.29 5.15
N ASP A 409 -8.02 -3.61 6.02
CA ASP A 409 -7.77 -3.80 7.44
C ASP A 409 -7.15 -5.17 7.76
N ASP A 410 -7.42 -6.19 6.94
CA ASP A 410 -6.86 -7.54 7.10
C ASP A 410 -5.79 -7.85 6.04
N ALA A 411 -5.25 -6.80 5.38
CA ALA A 411 -4.36 -6.97 4.24
C ALA A 411 -3.03 -7.67 4.59
N GLU A 412 -2.54 -7.53 5.84
CA GLU A 412 -1.38 -8.27 6.32
C GLU A 412 -1.68 -9.76 6.45
N GLU A 413 -2.86 -10.14 6.96
CA GLU A 413 -3.30 -11.54 7.06
C GLU A 413 -3.49 -12.16 5.68
N ILE A 414 -4.14 -11.43 4.76
CA ILE A 414 -4.32 -11.85 3.36
C ILE A 414 -2.95 -12.10 2.71
N ARG A 415 -1.98 -11.21 2.94
CA ARG A 415 -0.61 -11.39 2.46
C ARG A 415 0.02 -12.66 3.01
N ASP A 416 -0.08 -12.82 4.33
CA ASP A 416 0.56 -13.91 5.06
C ASP A 416 -0.04 -15.26 4.63
N HIS A 417 -1.34 -15.32 4.33
CA HIS A 417 -2.00 -16.48 3.73
C HIS A 417 -1.43 -16.81 2.34
N LEU A 418 -1.30 -15.82 1.46
CA LEU A 418 -0.73 -15.99 0.12
C LEU A 418 0.76 -16.42 0.16
N LEU A 419 1.56 -15.90 1.10
CA LEU A 419 2.93 -16.35 1.29
C LEU A 419 2.99 -17.83 1.71
N ARG A 420 2.09 -18.26 2.61
CA ARG A 420 1.97 -19.68 2.99
C ARG A 420 1.55 -20.54 1.79
N ALA A 421 0.60 -20.09 0.97
CA ALA A 421 0.23 -20.79 -0.26
C ALA A 421 1.46 -20.95 -1.18
N ILE A 422 2.19 -19.87 -1.45
CA ILE A 422 3.35 -19.88 -2.37
C ILE A 422 4.45 -20.80 -1.86
N TYR A 423 4.92 -20.61 -0.62
CA TYR A 423 6.04 -21.40 -0.10
C TYR A 423 5.67 -22.88 0.06
N GLY A 424 4.45 -23.17 0.49
CA GLY A 424 3.96 -24.56 0.61
C GLY A 424 3.82 -25.23 -0.74
N SER A 425 3.26 -24.54 -1.74
CA SER A 425 3.11 -25.09 -3.09
C SER A 425 4.44 -25.27 -3.80
N TYR A 426 5.39 -24.36 -3.60
CA TYR A 426 6.75 -24.55 -4.08
C TYR A 426 7.43 -25.74 -3.40
N ALA A 427 7.31 -25.90 -2.08
CA ALA A 427 7.86 -27.05 -1.37
C ALA A 427 7.28 -28.38 -1.88
N ASN A 428 5.98 -28.44 -2.16
CA ASN A 428 5.36 -29.60 -2.80
C ASN A 428 5.93 -29.87 -4.19
N ALA A 429 6.12 -28.83 -5.02
CA ALA A 429 6.73 -28.97 -6.34
C ALA A 429 8.17 -29.50 -6.26
N LYS A 430 8.94 -29.15 -5.23
CA LYS A 430 10.31 -29.63 -5.02
C LYS A 430 10.43 -31.11 -4.69
N LYS A 431 9.33 -31.78 -4.31
CA LYS A 431 9.30 -33.25 -4.13
C LYS A 431 9.37 -34.00 -5.47
N LEU A 432 9.08 -33.32 -6.58
CA LEU A 432 9.09 -33.89 -7.92
C LEU A 432 10.49 -33.78 -8.57
N PRO A 433 11.10 -34.88 -9.06
CA PRO A 433 12.46 -34.87 -9.61
C PRO A 433 12.66 -33.93 -10.79
N GLU A 434 11.66 -33.74 -11.64
CA GLU A 434 11.67 -32.82 -12.78
C GLU A 434 11.84 -31.36 -12.35
N ASN A 435 11.50 -31.04 -11.11
CA ASN A 435 11.60 -29.70 -10.55
C ASN A 435 12.88 -29.47 -9.75
N ALA A 436 13.82 -30.43 -9.74
CA ALA A 436 15.05 -30.36 -8.95
C ALA A 436 15.86 -29.08 -9.20
N ASN A 437 15.87 -28.57 -10.43
CA ASN A 437 16.65 -27.40 -10.84
C ASN A 437 15.90 -26.06 -10.74
N TYR A 438 14.59 -26.04 -10.48
CA TYR A 438 13.90 -24.77 -10.22
C TYR A 438 14.37 -24.20 -8.87
N ALA A 439 14.68 -22.92 -8.87
CA ALA A 439 15.03 -22.11 -7.72
C ALA A 439 14.12 -20.88 -7.68
N ILE A 440 13.59 -20.51 -6.51
CA ILE A 440 12.88 -19.24 -6.33
C ILE A 440 13.84 -18.11 -6.75
N ASP A 441 13.34 -17.26 -7.64
CA ASP A 441 14.06 -16.07 -8.09
C ASP A 441 13.50 -14.82 -7.43
N TRP A 442 12.18 -14.75 -7.29
CA TRP A 442 11.49 -13.62 -6.69
C TRP A 442 10.13 -14.05 -6.14
N VAL A 443 9.80 -13.55 -4.95
CA VAL A 443 8.44 -13.55 -4.37
C VAL A 443 8.11 -12.09 -4.07
N GLY A 444 6.88 -11.67 -4.36
CA GLY A 444 6.41 -10.35 -3.95
C GLY A 444 6.21 -10.28 -2.45
N TYR A 445 6.77 -9.28 -1.77
CA TYR A 445 6.48 -9.02 -0.36
C TYR A 445 5.34 -8.00 -0.17
N LEU A 446 5.01 -7.26 -1.25
CA LEU A 446 3.92 -6.29 -1.28
C LEU A 446 2.67 -6.91 -1.89
N VAL A 447 1.52 -6.59 -1.30
CA VAL A 447 0.20 -7.02 -1.74
C VAL A 447 -0.25 -6.19 -2.94
N GLY A 448 -0.53 -6.85 -4.06
CA GLY A 448 -1.16 -6.26 -5.24
C GLY A 448 -2.68 -6.29 -5.13
N LYS A 449 -3.28 -5.24 -4.56
CA LYS A 449 -4.74 -5.12 -4.41
C LYS A 449 -5.43 -4.80 -5.74
N ARG A 450 -6.56 -5.46 -6.03
CA ARG A 450 -7.40 -5.17 -7.21
C ARG A 450 -8.57 -4.25 -6.92
N GLU A 451 -9.14 -4.38 -5.74
CA GLU A 451 -10.35 -3.68 -5.33
C GLU A 451 -10.25 -3.32 -3.85
N SER A 452 -10.92 -2.21 -3.50
CA SER A 452 -10.98 -1.69 -2.13
C SER A 452 -12.15 -0.69 -2.04
N ARG A 453 -12.00 0.45 -1.37
CA ARG A 453 -13.04 1.48 -1.33
C ARG A 453 -13.25 2.11 -2.71
N ARG A 454 -14.51 2.27 -3.08
CA ARG A 454 -14.96 2.99 -4.30
C ARG A 454 -15.62 4.29 -3.83
N LEU A 455 -15.00 5.43 -4.09
CA LEU A 455 -15.50 6.73 -3.66
C LEU A 455 -16.73 7.13 -4.49
N VAL A 456 -17.66 7.91 -3.92
CA VAL A 456 -18.92 8.27 -4.60
C VAL A 456 -18.82 9.65 -5.26
N GLY A 457 -19.06 9.68 -6.57
CA GLY A 457 -19.20 10.87 -7.39
C GLY A 457 -20.66 11.16 -7.76
N ASP A 458 -20.88 12.12 -8.65
CA ASP A 458 -22.22 12.45 -9.15
C ASP A 458 -22.79 11.37 -10.10
N HIS A 459 -21.92 10.52 -10.64
CA HIS A 459 -22.30 9.32 -11.39
C HIS A 459 -21.53 8.12 -10.86
N ILE A 460 -22.25 7.09 -10.44
CA ILE A 460 -21.67 5.77 -10.12
C ILE A 460 -21.65 4.97 -11.42
N PHE A 461 -20.46 4.69 -11.95
CA PHE A 461 -20.32 3.88 -13.16
C PHE A 461 -20.67 2.42 -12.86
N THR A 462 -21.60 1.85 -13.61
CA THR A 462 -22.11 0.50 -13.39
C THR A 462 -21.85 -0.41 -14.59
N PHE A 463 -21.95 -1.71 -14.39
CA PHE A 463 -22.07 -2.71 -15.44
C PHE A 463 -23.19 -2.39 -16.41
N ASN A 464 -24.29 -1.77 -15.97
CA ASN A 464 -25.36 -1.34 -16.85
C ASN A 464 -24.92 -0.30 -17.87
N ASP A 465 -23.96 0.55 -17.53
CA ASP A 465 -23.38 1.49 -18.48
C ASP A 465 -22.61 0.76 -19.59
N VAL A 466 -21.95 -0.35 -19.25
CA VAL A 466 -21.31 -1.24 -20.22
C VAL A 466 -22.35 -2.02 -21.02
N ARG A 467 -23.30 -2.69 -20.36
CA ARG A 467 -24.35 -3.54 -20.96
C ARG A 467 -25.19 -2.77 -21.99
N ASN A 468 -25.53 -1.52 -21.68
CA ASN A 468 -26.37 -0.69 -22.54
C ASN A 468 -25.58 0.19 -23.51
N ASN A 469 -24.24 0.17 -23.48
CA ASN A 469 -23.38 1.11 -24.20
C ASN A 469 -23.83 2.57 -23.97
N THR A 470 -24.04 2.94 -22.70
CA THR A 470 -24.62 4.23 -22.32
C THR A 470 -23.78 5.39 -22.88
N PRO A 471 -24.36 6.32 -23.66
CA PRO A 471 -23.65 7.49 -24.13
C PRO A 471 -23.60 8.56 -23.02
N PHE A 472 -22.42 9.12 -22.78
CA PHE A 472 -22.25 10.27 -21.88
C PHE A 472 -21.77 11.51 -22.63
N PRO A 473 -22.34 12.69 -22.37
CA PRO A 473 -21.84 13.95 -22.94
C PRO A 473 -20.45 14.32 -22.40
N ASP A 474 -20.07 13.73 -21.28
CA ASP A 474 -18.80 13.92 -20.56
C ASP A 474 -17.93 12.65 -20.55
N SER A 475 -18.00 11.83 -21.61
CA SER A 475 -17.16 10.64 -21.80
C SER A 475 -15.67 11.01 -21.95
N VAL A 476 -14.90 10.86 -20.88
CA VAL A 476 -13.47 11.23 -20.86
C VAL A 476 -12.53 10.03 -20.93
N VAL A 477 -13.01 8.84 -20.61
CA VAL A 477 -12.24 7.58 -20.66
C VAL A 477 -12.98 6.61 -21.56
N GLN A 478 -12.22 5.79 -22.29
CA GLN A 478 -12.75 4.74 -23.15
C GLN A 478 -12.02 3.42 -22.93
N GLU A 479 -12.74 2.31 -23.04
CA GLU A 479 -12.16 0.97 -22.88
C GLU A 479 -12.90 -0.05 -23.76
N ILE A 480 -12.18 -1.07 -24.20
CA ILE A 480 -12.66 -2.21 -25.01
C ILE A 480 -12.47 -3.56 -24.32
N ARG A 481 -11.77 -3.57 -23.19
CA ARG A 481 -11.55 -4.76 -22.37
C ARG A 481 -12.86 -5.25 -21.79
N ALA A 482 -13.03 -6.57 -21.74
CA ALA A 482 -14.13 -7.21 -21.02
C ALA A 482 -14.23 -6.68 -19.58
N VAL A 483 -15.45 -6.61 -19.06
CA VAL A 483 -15.67 -6.55 -17.61
C VAL A 483 -15.23 -7.90 -17.05
N ASP A 484 -14.16 -7.91 -16.24
CA ASP A 484 -13.62 -9.10 -15.61
C ASP A 484 -13.72 -9.07 -14.07
N VAL A 485 -14.66 -9.83 -13.54
CA VAL A 485 -14.93 -9.97 -12.10
C VAL A 485 -14.33 -11.27 -11.60
N HIS A 486 -13.53 -11.20 -10.54
CA HIS A 486 -12.78 -12.33 -10.00
C HIS A 486 -13.52 -12.91 -8.80
N TYR A 487 -13.49 -14.24 -8.69
CA TYR A 487 -14.08 -14.99 -7.58
C TYR A 487 -13.16 -16.15 -7.19
N GLN A 488 -13.30 -16.65 -5.95
CA GLN A 488 -12.54 -17.81 -5.49
C GLN A 488 -13.09 -19.09 -6.09
N ARG A 489 -12.23 -19.93 -6.69
CA ARG A 489 -12.66 -21.16 -7.38
C ARG A 489 -13.37 -22.13 -6.45
N ASN A 490 -13.00 -22.14 -5.18
CA ASN A 490 -13.60 -23.01 -4.17
C ASN A 490 -15.07 -22.70 -3.86
N LEU A 491 -15.59 -21.55 -4.32
CA LEU A 491 -17.02 -21.25 -4.29
C LEU A 491 -17.83 -22.15 -5.23
N LEU A 492 -17.21 -22.67 -6.30
CA LEU A 492 -17.85 -23.57 -7.27
C LEU A 492 -17.27 -24.99 -7.26
N GLU A 493 -15.99 -25.13 -6.89
CA GLU A 493 -15.27 -26.40 -6.85
C GLU A 493 -14.63 -26.57 -5.47
N GLU A 494 -15.36 -27.13 -4.50
CA GLU A 494 -15.00 -27.17 -3.06
C GLU A 494 -13.59 -27.72 -2.77
N ASP A 495 -13.09 -28.66 -3.57
CA ASP A 495 -11.76 -29.26 -3.43
C ASP A 495 -10.60 -28.39 -3.97
N THR A 496 -10.89 -27.22 -4.55
CA THR A 496 -9.86 -26.32 -5.05
C THR A 496 -9.25 -25.47 -3.93
N PRO A 497 -7.94 -25.17 -3.98
CA PRO A 497 -7.33 -24.29 -3.00
C PRO A 497 -7.95 -22.89 -3.00
N ASP A 498 -8.14 -22.34 -1.81
CA ASP A 498 -8.81 -21.05 -1.57
C ASP A 498 -8.03 -19.81 -2.04
N PHE A 499 -6.76 -19.99 -2.42
CA PHE A 499 -5.87 -18.94 -2.92
C PHE A 499 -5.80 -18.91 -4.46
N LEU A 500 -6.71 -19.61 -5.14
CA LEU A 500 -6.81 -19.64 -6.59
C LEU A 500 -8.13 -19.03 -7.05
N SER A 501 -8.04 -17.92 -7.79
CA SER A 501 -9.20 -17.24 -8.37
C SER A 501 -9.44 -17.62 -9.84
N GLU A 502 -10.66 -17.36 -10.30
CA GLU A 502 -11.01 -17.31 -11.71
C GLU A 502 -11.72 -15.99 -12.02
N ALA A 503 -11.64 -15.55 -13.28
CA ALA A 503 -12.26 -14.33 -13.76
C ALA A 503 -13.43 -14.63 -14.71
N LEU A 504 -14.59 -14.04 -14.43
CA LEU A 504 -15.77 -14.05 -15.28
C LEU A 504 -15.71 -12.89 -16.26
N PHE A 505 -15.82 -13.17 -17.56
CA PHE A 505 -15.65 -12.16 -18.61
C PHE A 505 -16.95 -11.84 -19.33
N TYR A 506 -17.38 -10.58 -19.26
CA TYR A 506 -18.43 -10.02 -20.11
C TYR A 506 -17.84 -9.08 -21.17
N ARG A 507 -18.11 -9.33 -22.45
CA ARG A 507 -17.60 -8.51 -23.57
C ARG A 507 -18.73 -7.76 -24.26
N ASN A 508 -18.65 -6.43 -24.26
CA ASN A 508 -19.58 -5.59 -25.01
C ASN A 508 -18.86 -4.36 -25.57
N GLY A 509 -18.28 -4.53 -26.76
CA GLY A 509 -17.74 -3.43 -27.56
C GLY A 509 -16.84 -2.45 -26.80
N VAL A 510 -17.03 -1.17 -27.11
CA VAL A 510 -16.38 -0.04 -26.44
C VAL A 510 -17.35 0.55 -25.42
N TYR A 511 -16.89 0.85 -24.21
CA TYR A 511 -17.65 1.61 -23.23
C TYR A 511 -16.86 2.83 -22.75
N PHE A 512 -17.59 3.76 -22.11
CA PHE A 512 -17.08 5.07 -21.75
C PHE A 512 -17.35 5.36 -20.27
N ILE A 513 -16.39 6.02 -19.62
CA ILE A 513 -16.55 6.45 -18.23
C ILE A 513 -16.71 7.98 -18.21
N PRO A 514 -17.80 8.49 -17.60
CA PRO A 514 -18.06 9.91 -17.55
C PRO A 514 -17.16 10.62 -16.52
N TYR A 515 -16.87 11.90 -16.78
CA TYR A 515 -16.11 12.75 -15.86
C TYR A 515 -16.78 12.88 -14.48
N ARG A 516 -18.12 12.82 -14.42
CA ARG A 516 -18.88 12.82 -13.15
C ARG A 516 -18.56 11.67 -12.21
N SER A 517 -17.87 10.62 -12.67
CA SER A 517 -17.37 9.52 -11.83
C SER A 517 -15.97 9.77 -11.25
N LEU A 518 -15.34 10.90 -11.58
CA LEU A 518 -13.93 11.20 -11.25
C LEU A 518 -13.76 12.36 -10.24
N TYR A 519 -14.85 12.82 -9.62
CA TYR A 519 -14.79 13.78 -8.51
C TYR A 519 -15.82 13.47 -7.44
N SER A 520 -15.52 13.85 -6.20
CA SER A 520 -16.36 13.53 -5.05
C SER A 520 -17.69 14.28 -5.10
N LYS A 521 -18.77 13.56 -4.80
CA LYS A 521 -20.11 14.12 -4.68
C LYS A 521 -20.19 15.14 -3.54
N ASN A 522 -19.59 14.85 -2.39
CA ASN A 522 -19.74 15.62 -1.16
C ASN A 522 -18.50 16.42 -0.74
N ILE A 523 -17.30 16.15 -1.28
CA ILE A 523 -16.08 16.94 -1.03
C ILE A 523 -15.74 17.77 -2.27
N SER A 524 -16.02 19.06 -2.20
CA SER A 524 -16.11 19.95 -3.36
C SER A 524 -14.78 20.31 -4.04
N ASN A 525 -13.64 19.89 -3.49
CA ASN A 525 -12.31 20.09 -4.07
C ASN A 525 -11.50 18.79 -4.23
N LEU A 526 -12.18 17.64 -4.22
CA LEU A 526 -11.56 16.32 -4.36
C LEU A 526 -11.90 15.66 -5.70
N PHE A 527 -10.85 15.33 -6.45
CA PHE A 527 -10.87 14.39 -7.56
C PHE A 527 -10.52 12.97 -7.08
N MET A 528 -10.96 11.97 -7.83
CA MET A 528 -10.59 10.56 -7.63
C MET A 528 -10.20 9.94 -8.97
N ALA A 529 -9.08 9.20 -9.01
CA ALA A 529 -8.61 8.55 -10.23
C ALA A 529 -7.83 7.26 -9.94
N GLY A 530 -8.23 6.18 -10.59
CA GLY A 530 -7.70 4.84 -10.33
C GLY A 530 -8.83 3.89 -9.95
N ARG A 531 -8.49 2.76 -9.34
CA ARG A 531 -9.47 1.75 -8.90
C ARG A 531 -10.44 2.22 -7.80
N ASN A 532 -10.20 3.40 -7.20
CA ASN A 532 -11.04 4.04 -6.19
C ASN A 532 -12.08 5.02 -6.77
N PHE A 533 -12.19 5.12 -8.10
CA PHE A 533 -13.19 5.99 -8.76
C PHE A 533 -14.63 5.53 -8.49
N SER A 534 -15.59 6.38 -8.86
CA SER A 534 -17.01 6.10 -8.58
C SER A 534 -17.60 5.05 -9.50
N CYS A 535 -17.75 3.85 -8.96
CA CYS A 535 -18.32 2.69 -9.65
C CYS A 535 -18.94 1.67 -8.68
N SER A 536 -19.78 0.78 -9.21
CA SER A 536 -20.18 -0.45 -8.53
C SER A 536 -19.07 -1.51 -8.58
N HIS A 537 -19.19 -2.56 -7.78
CA HIS A 537 -18.28 -3.71 -7.80
C HIS A 537 -18.13 -4.30 -9.21
N ILE A 538 -19.24 -4.55 -9.91
CA ILE A 538 -19.22 -5.12 -11.26
C ILE A 538 -18.70 -4.09 -12.26
N GLY A 539 -19.13 -2.83 -12.13
CA GLY A 539 -18.66 -1.72 -12.95
C GLY A 539 -17.13 -1.53 -12.89
N LEU A 540 -16.49 -1.86 -11.77
CA LEU A 540 -15.03 -1.77 -11.59
C LEU A 540 -14.24 -2.78 -12.44
N GLY A 541 -14.82 -3.96 -12.73
CA GLY A 541 -14.11 -5.14 -13.24
C GLY A 541 -13.23 -4.90 -14.47
N GLY A 542 -13.72 -4.12 -15.44
CA GLY A 542 -12.94 -3.70 -16.62
C GLY A 542 -12.06 -2.47 -16.36
N PRO A 543 -12.63 -1.32 -15.94
CA PRO A 543 -11.93 -0.05 -15.74
C PRO A 543 -10.71 -0.04 -14.82
N ARG A 544 -10.62 -0.96 -13.86
CA ARG A 544 -9.52 -1.00 -12.87
C ARG A 544 -8.13 -1.27 -13.45
N VAL A 545 -8.03 -1.65 -14.72
CA VAL A 545 -6.73 -1.87 -15.38
C VAL A 545 -5.96 -0.55 -15.56
N MET A 546 -4.64 -0.66 -15.48
CA MET A 546 -3.79 0.50 -15.19
C MET A 546 -3.73 1.56 -16.30
N ASN A 547 -3.84 1.20 -17.59
CA ASN A 547 -3.91 2.21 -18.65
C ASN A 547 -5.23 2.99 -18.58
N THR A 548 -6.32 2.33 -18.26
CA THR A 548 -7.65 2.94 -18.12
C THR A 548 -7.73 3.83 -16.88
N CYS A 549 -7.13 3.39 -15.77
CA CYS A 549 -6.87 4.25 -14.61
C CYS A 549 -5.96 5.45 -14.98
N GLY A 550 -4.97 5.24 -15.84
CA GLY A 550 -4.15 6.31 -16.41
C GLY A 550 -4.96 7.35 -17.18
N GLN A 551 -5.93 6.91 -18.00
CA GLN A 551 -6.85 7.82 -18.70
C GLN A 551 -7.64 8.68 -17.70
N MET A 552 -8.15 8.07 -16.63
CA MET A 552 -8.84 8.80 -15.55
C MET A 552 -7.92 9.86 -14.94
N GLY A 553 -6.68 9.48 -14.65
CA GLY A 553 -5.64 10.38 -14.14
C GLY A 553 -5.41 11.58 -15.05
N ALA A 554 -5.12 11.34 -16.33
CA ALA A 554 -4.91 12.42 -17.30
C ALA A 554 -6.13 13.35 -17.40
N ALA A 555 -7.34 12.79 -17.45
CA ALA A 555 -8.59 13.56 -17.49
C ALA A 555 -8.72 14.50 -16.27
N VAL A 556 -8.52 14.00 -15.05
CA VAL A 556 -8.60 14.85 -13.84
C VAL A 556 -7.48 15.90 -13.78
N GLY A 557 -6.28 15.60 -14.27
CA GLY A 557 -5.19 16.57 -14.35
C GLY A 557 -5.50 17.74 -15.28
N PHE A 558 -6.11 17.46 -16.45
CA PHE A 558 -6.59 18.51 -17.34
C PHE A 558 -7.76 19.30 -16.75
N ALA A 559 -8.71 18.62 -16.09
CA ALA A 559 -9.81 19.28 -15.39
C ALA A 559 -9.31 20.23 -14.28
N ALA A 560 -8.31 19.81 -13.50
CA ALA A 560 -7.68 20.63 -12.47
C ALA A 560 -7.10 21.93 -13.04
N SER A 561 -6.55 21.89 -14.26
CA SER A 561 -6.06 23.11 -14.93
C SER A 561 -7.17 24.12 -15.24
N LEU A 562 -8.37 23.64 -15.61
CA LEU A 562 -9.53 24.50 -15.84
C LEU A 562 -10.13 24.99 -14.51
N CYS A 563 -10.14 24.16 -13.47
CA CYS A 563 -10.50 24.57 -12.11
C CYS A 563 -9.62 25.75 -11.66
N LYS A 564 -8.30 25.67 -11.87
CA LYS A 564 -7.36 26.76 -11.58
C LYS A 564 -7.63 28.00 -12.44
N LYS A 565 -7.88 27.83 -13.75
CA LYS A 565 -8.17 28.92 -14.68
C LYS A 565 -9.41 29.72 -14.27
N TYR A 566 -10.47 29.04 -13.82
CA TYR A 566 -11.76 29.67 -13.52
C TYR A 566 -12.00 29.92 -12.02
N GLY A 567 -11.14 29.41 -11.14
CA GLY A 567 -11.32 29.52 -9.69
C GLY A 567 -12.53 28.74 -9.19
N VAL A 568 -12.77 27.55 -9.75
CA VAL A 568 -13.95 26.70 -9.47
C VAL A 568 -13.54 25.29 -9.07
N GLY A 569 -14.44 24.57 -8.40
CA GLY A 569 -14.25 23.15 -8.06
C GLY A 569 -14.54 22.20 -9.23
N PRO A 570 -14.26 20.89 -9.06
CA PRO A 570 -14.42 19.86 -10.10
C PRO A 570 -15.81 19.82 -10.75
N ARG A 571 -16.87 19.93 -9.95
CA ARG A 571 -18.27 19.86 -10.40
C ARG A 571 -18.62 20.95 -11.44
N ALA A 572 -18.11 22.17 -11.26
CA ALA A 572 -18.37 23.29 -12.16
C ALA A 572 -17.77 23.08 -13.57
N ILE A 573 -16.76 22.20 -13.69
CA ILE A 573 -16.23 21.81 -15.01
C ILE A 573 -17.29 21.08 -15.81
N TYR A 574 -18.11 20.24 -15.18
CA TYR A 574 -19.26 19.59 -15.83
C TYR A 574 -20.43 20.56 -16.04
N GLU A 575 -20.80 21.32 -15.02
CA GLU A 575 -22.04 22.13 -15.05
C GLU A 575 -21.92 23.37 -15.95
N VAL A 576 -20.72 23.96 -16.06
CA VAL A 576 -20.53 25.27 -16.69
C VAL A 576 -19.50 25.22 -17.83
N HIS A 577 -18.41 24.47 -17.67
CA HIS A 577 -17.27 24.52 -18.59
C HIS A 577 -17.10 23.25 -19.45
N LEU A 578 -18.13 22.40 -19.55
CA LEU A 578 -18.01 21.07 -20.17
C LEU A 578 -17.54 21.15 -21.62
N LYS A 579 -18.03 22.12 -22.39
CA LYS A 579 -17.64 22.26 -23.80
C LYS A 579 -16.14 22.50 -23.97
N GLU A 580 -15.56 23.38 -23.16
CA GLU A 580 -14.11 23.63 -23.21
C GLU A 580 -13.32 22.45 -22.69
N TYR A 581 -13.81 21.80 -21.62
CA TYR A 581 -13.16 20.62 -21.08
C TYR A 581 -13.14 19.47 -22.09
N MET A 582 -14.28 19.18 -22.73
CA MET A 582 -14.34 18.15 -23.77
C MET A 582 -13.45 18.51 -24.97
N GLN A 583 -13.40 19.78 -25.39
CA GLN A 583 -12.44 20.20 -26.42
C GLN A 583 -10.99 19.92 -25.99
N LEU A 584 -10.63 20.26 -24.74
CA LEU A 584 -9.30 19.98 -24.20
C LEU A 584 -8.98 18.48 -24.19
N ILE A 585 -9.96 17.62 -23.88
CA ILE A 585 -9.81 16.16 -23.95
C ILE A 585 -9.65 15.68 -25.41
N GLU A 586 -10.42 16.21 -26.37
CA GLU A 586 -10.25 15.87 -27.78
C GLU A 586 -8.90 16.30 -28.34
N ASP A 587 -8.38 17.45 -27.91
CA ASP A 587 -7.07 17.96 -28.33
C ASP A 587 -5.90 17.08 -27.88
N GLN A 588 -6.12 16.11 -26.98
CA GLN A 588 -5.10 15.15 -26.56
C GLN A 588 -4.90 14.00 -27.53
N GLN A 589 -5.87 13.79 -28.44
CA GLN A 589 -5.73 12.77 -29.48
C GLN A 589 -4.54 13.12 -30.37
N GLU A 590 -3.60 12.19 -30.54
CA GLU A 590 -2.51 12.37 -31.50
C GLU A 590 -3.09 12.61 -32.90
N THR A 591 -2.91 13.81 -33.47
CA THR A 591 -2.88 13.98 -34.92
C THR A 591 -1.61 13.32 -35.45
N GLN A 592 -1.70 12.01 -35.73
CA GLN A 592 -0.67 11.16 -36.35
C GLN A 592 0.66 11.01 -35.60
N LEU A 593 1.01 9.77 -35.30
CA LEU A 593 2.38 9.36 -34.99
C LEU A 593 3.31 9.79 -36.14
N PRO A 594 4.47 10.44 -35.88
CA PRO A 594 5.53 10.50 -36.87
C PRO A 594 5.96 9.07 -37.19
N GLU A 595 6.02 8.71 -38.47
CA GLU A 595 6.66 7.46 -38.89
C GLU A 595 8.05 7.36 -38.27
N LYS A 596 8.34 6.21 -37.66
CA LYS A 596 9.64 5.89 -37.05
C LYS A 596 10.77 6.27 -38.02
N ARG A 597 11.69 7.12 -37.56
CA ARG A 597 13.03 7.23 -38.16
C ARG A 597 13.97 6.21 -37.54
#